data_AF-A0A934EWT5-F1
#
_entry.id   AF-A0A934EWT5-F1
#
_cell.length_a   1.000
_cell.length_b   1.000
_cell.length_c   1.000
_cell.angle_alpha   90.00
_cell.angle_beta   90.00
_cell.angle_gamma   90.00
#
_symmetry.space_group_name_H-M   'P 1'
#
loop_
_entity.id
_entity.type
_entity.pdbx_description
1 polymer ?
#
loop_
_entity_poly.entity_id
_entity_poly.type
_entity_poly.pdbx_seq_one_letter_code
_entity_poly.pdbx_strand_id
1 'polypeptide(L)' 'GVLRWDQVQTAGRDDDFESVHWLRNRVTPGLNYRYTEDTVFKLDYQINMEEKDMPGISNNAFLFSVATYF' A
#
# COMPACT_ATOMS: atom_id res chain seq x y z
N GLY A 1 -14.43 6.91 -6.00
CA GLY A 1 -13.08 6.69 -5.43
C GLY A 1 -13.14 5.58 -4.42
N VAL A 2 -12.00 4.99 -4.09
CA VAL A 2 -11.84 3.94 -3.08
C VAL A 2 -10.71 4.38 -2.16
N LEU A 3 -10.90 4.34 -0.86
CA LEU A 3 -9.80 4.48 0.10
C LEU A 3 -9.62 3.12 0.77
N ARG A 4 -8.40 2.60 0.77
CA ARG A 4 -8.06 1.38 1.50
C ARG A 4 -7.08 1.72 2.60
N TRP A 5 -7.41 1.30 3.82
CA TRP A 5 -6.48 1.27 4.92
C TRP A 5 -6.18 -0.19 5.24
N ASP A 6 -4.90 -0.51 5.27
CA ASP A 6 -4.37 -1.82 5.59
C ASP A 6 -3.38 -1.69 6.74
N GLN A 7 -3.52 -2.54 7.76
CA GLN A 7 -2.65 -2.58 8.93
C GLN A 7 -2.12 -4.00 9.08
N VAL A 8 -0.80 -4.13 9.00
CA VAL A 8 -0.11 -5.40 9.14
C VAL A 8 0.77 -5.30 10.37
N GLN A 9 0.42 -6.08 11.39
CA GLN A 9 1.28 -6.29 12.54
C GLN A 9 2.09 -7.56 12.30
N THR A 10 3.40 -7.43 12.28
CA THR A 10 4.28 -8.57 12.16
C THR A 10 5.13 -8.64 13.42
N ALA A 11 5.23 -9.85 13.97
CA ALA A 11 6.06 -10.14 15.12
C ALA A 11 7.29 -10.93 14.64
N GLY A 12 8.45 -10.58 15.15
CA GLY A 12 9.69 -11.31 14.89
C GLY A 12 10.62 -11.23 16.08
N ARG A 13 11.76 -11.89 15.95
CA ARG A 13 12.84 -11.82 16.93
C ARG A 13 13.92 -10.89 16.39
N ASP A 14 14.34 -9.94 17.21
CA ASP A 14 15.53 -9.12 16.95
C ASP A 14 16.81 -9.96 17.11
N ASP A 15 17.96 -9.41 16.73
CA ASP A 15 19.27 -10.09 16.85
C ASP A 15 19.61 -10.50 18.29
N ASP A 16 19.02 -9.82 19.29
CA ASP A 16 19.11 -10.12 20.73
C ASP A 16 18.05 -11.12 21.25
N PHE A 17 17.32 -11.79 20.35
CA PHE A 17 16.26 -12.77 20.66
C PHE A 17 15.02 -12.21 21.37
N GLU A 18 14.92 -10.89 21.53
CA GLU A 18 13.74 -10.21 22.05
C GLU A 18 12.58 -10.24 21.06
N SER A 19 11.35 -10.38 21.57
CA SER A 19 10.14 -10.27 20.77
C SER A 19 9.89 -8.82 20.40
N VAL A 20 10.09 -8.49 19.13
CA VAL A 20 9.79 -7.16 18.59
C VAL A 20 8.52 -7.26 17.77
N HIS A 21 7.56 -6.39 18.09
CA HIS A 21 6.38 -6.16 17.28
C HIS A 21 6.61 -4.93 16.42
N TRP A 22 6.46 -5.05 15.11
CA TRP A 22 6.41 -3.90 14.22
C TRP A 22 5.01 -3.72 13.65
N LEU A 23 4.57 -2.47 13.70
CA LEU A 23 3.32 -2.02 13.10
C LEU A 23 3.63 -1.38 11.76
N ARG A 24 3.04 -1.94 10.70
CA ARG A 24 3.07 -1.36 9.38
C ARG A 24 1.65 -0.92 9.01
N ASN A 25 1.49 0.38 8.84
CA ASN A 25 0.25 1.00 8.37
C ASN A 25 0.41 1.40 6.91
N ARG A 26 -0.59 1.09 6.10
CA ARG A 26 -0.62 1.44 4.68
C ARG A 26 -1.95 2.08 4.34
N VAL A 27 -1.89 3.24 3.69
CA VAL A 27 -3.06 3.94 3.19
C VAL A 27 -2.97 4.04 1.68
N THR A 28 -3.99 3.54 0.98
CA THR A 28 -4.07 3.55 -0.47
C THR A 28 -5.33 4.29 -0.93
N PRO A 29 -5.27 5.61 -1.16
CA PRO A 29 -6.27 6.29 -1.97
C PRO A 29 -6.21 5.82 -3.42
N GLY A 30 -7.39 5.50 -3.95
CA GLY A 30 -7.61 4.98 -5.28
C GLY A 30 -8.73 5.72 -6.01
N LEU A 31 -8.50 6.05 -7.27
CA LEU A 31 -9.48 6.61 -8.18
C LEU A 31 -9.69 5.62 -9.33
N ASN A 32 -10.92 5.12 -9.44
CA ASN A 32 -11.35 4.31 -10.57
C ASN A 32 -12.25 5.17 -11.44
N TYR A 33 -11.86 5.36 -12.69
CA TYR A 33 -12.64 6.08 -13.68
C TYR A 33 -12.91 5.17 -14.88
N ARG A 34 -14.19 4.95 -15.17
CA ARG A 34 -14.62 4.19 -16.34
C ARG A 34 -15.03 5.18 -17.42
N TYR A 35 -14.29 5.22 -18.52
CA TYR A 35 -14.52 6.17 -19.61
C TYR A 35 -15.58 5.64 -20.60
N THR A 36 -15.52 4.35 -20.92
CA THR A 36 -16.46 3.57 -21.75
C THR A 36 -16.72 2.24 -21.03
N GLU A 37 -17.79 1.51 -21.36
CA GLU A 37 -18.03 0.16 -20.79
C GLU A 37 -16.79 -0.74 -20.87
N ASP A 38 -16.05 -0.57 -21.96
CA ASP A 38 -14.86 -1.35 -22.31
C ASP A 38 -13.56 -0.84 -21.68
N THR A 39 -13.46 0.41 -21.21
CA THR A 39 -12.18 0.98 -20.75
C THR A 39 -12.24 1.53 -19.32
N VAL A 40 -11.38 1.01 -18.45
CA VAL A 40 -11.24 1.39 -17.05
C VAL A 40 -9.84 1.90 -16.75
N PHE A 41 -9.76 3.13 -16.24
CA PHE A 41 -8.55 3.74 -15.69
C PHE A 41 -8.56 3.62 -14.17
N LYS A 42 -7.42 3.26 -13.60
CA LYS A 42 -7.21 3.20 -12.15
C LYS A 42 -5.94 3.95 -11.78
N LEU A 43 -6.05 4.80 -10.77
CA LEU A 43 -4.98 5.58 -10.18
C LEU A 43 -4.95 5.23 -8.69
N ASP A 44 -3.97 4.47 -8.26
CA ASP A 44 -3.79 4.10 -6.86
C ASP A 44 -2.47 4.72 -6.37
N TYR A 45 -2.52 5.44 -5.25
CA TYR A 45 -1.32 5.95 -4.58
C TYR A 45 -1.21 5.26 -3.24
N GLN A 46 -0.09 4.60 -2.99
CA GLN A 46 0.17 3.82 -1.80
C GLN A 46 1.14 4.57 -0.89
N ILE A 47 0.66 4.93 0.29
CA ILE A 47 1.44 5.55 1.35
C ILE A 47 1.78 4.46 2.37
N ASN A 48 3.07 4.18 2.56
CA ASN A 48 3.55 3.18 3.50
C ASN A 48 4.15 3.87 4.73
N MET A 49 3.56 3.64 5.90
CA MET A 49 4.01 4.11 7.21
C MET A 49 4.54 2.90 7.98
N GLU A 50 5.86 2.81 8.14
CA GLU A 50 6.53 1.78 8.94
C GLU A 50 7.11 2.41 10.21
N GLU A 51 6.81 1.81 11.37
CA GLU A 51 7.26 2.26 12.69
C GLU A 51 8.34 1.32 13.22
N LYS A 52 9.57 1.38 12.65
CA LYS A 52 10.88 1.09 13.29
C LYS A 52 12.00 1.31 12.24
N ASP A 53 13.15 1.80 12.71
CA ASP A 53 14.42 2.03 11.99
C ASP A 53 14.87 0.88 11.06
N MET A 54 14.27 0.78 9.88
CA MET A 54 14.88 0.10 8.73
C MET A 54 15.24 1.18 7.70
N PRO A 55 16.41 1.13 7.04
CA PRO A 55 16.89 2.17 6.12
C PRO A 55 16.09 2.33 4.81
N GLY A 56 14.82 1.95 4.80
CA GLY A 56 13.84 2.08 3.71
C GLY A 56 12.58 2.82 4.17
N ILE A 57 12.74 3.88 4.96
CA ILE A 57 11.65 4.71 5.48
C ILE A 57 10.88 5.33 4.30
N SER A 58 9.58 5.04 4.21
CA SER A 58 8.64 5.66 3.25
C SER A 58 8.76 5.17 1.80
N ASN A 59 8.49 3.88 1.59
CA ASN A 59 8.41 3.30 0.24
C ASN A 59 7.04 3.60 -0.40
N ASN A 60 6.76 4.86 -0.74
CA ASN A 60 5.50 5.24 -1.37
C ASN A 60 5.48 4.80 -2.83
N ALA A 61 4.38 4.19 -3.27
CA ALA A 61 4.24 3.70 -4.64
C ALA A 61 3.08 4.38 -5.35
N PHE A 62 3.30 4.80 -6.59
CA PHE A 62 2.24 5.27 -7.47
C PHE A 62 1.97 4.19 -8.52
N LEU A 63 0.71 3.77 -8.64
CA LEU A 63 0.26 2.76 -9.58
C LEU A 63 -0.81 3.34 -10.50
N PHE A 64 -0.50 3.37 -11.78
CA PHE A 64 -1.46 3.66 -12.84
C PHE A 64 -1.78 2.38 -13.60
N SER A 65 -3.06 2.09 -13.78
CA SER A 65 -3.51 0.92 -14.53
C SER A 65 -4.59 1.30 -15.53
N VAL A 66 -4.49 0.71 -16.72
CA VAL A 66 -5.49 0.81 -17.78
C VAL A 66 -5.92 -0.60 -18.13
N ALA A 67 -7.23 -0.84 -18.11
CA ALA A 67 -7.81 -2.10 -18.53
C ALA A 67 -8.80 -1.82 -19.65
N THR A 68 -8.62 -2.51 -20.78
CA THR A 68 -9.59 -2.53 -21.89
C THR A 68 -10.14 -3.94 -22.02
N TYR A 69 -11.46 -4.06 -22.08
CA TYR A 69 -12.20 -5.30 -22.27
C TYR A 69 -12.67 -5.37 -23.73
N PHE A 70 -12.56 -6.55 -24.35
CA PHE A 70 -12.89 -6.82 -25.75
C PHE A 70 -13.84 -8.01 -25.85
#